data_AF-A0A351X1P5-F1
#
_entry.id   AF-A0A351X1P5-F1
#
_cell.length_a   1.000
_cell.length_b   1.000
_cell.length_c   1.000
_cell.angle_alpha   90.00
_cell.angle_beta   90.00
_cell.angle_gamma   90.00
#
_symmetry.space_group_name_H-M   'P 1'
#
loop_
_entity.id
_entity.type
_entity.pdbx_description
1 polymer ?
#
loop_
_entity_poly.entity_id
_entity_poly.type
_entity_poly.pdbx_seq_one_letter_code
_entity_poly.pdbx_strand_id
1 'polypeptide(L)'
;MHILLVADGRSPITHRWLDSLLALHYQVTLVSSHPCEPPEGIQALHVVPVAFSRLTAGGKAGQAGNPRSGLRRGLVKTFRNALLAARYQLAPFSVRYYAPRFREIVAQVKPDLVHALRIPFEGMLASHTPA
;
A
#
# COMPACT_ATOMS: atom_id res chain seq x y z
N MET A 1 15.70 -5.64 -16.35
CA MET A 1 14.36 -5.03 -16.33
C MET A 1 14.05 -4.57 -14.92
N HIS A 2 13.54 -3.36 -14.78
CA HIS A 2 13.14 -2.72 -13.53
C HIS A 2 11.62 -2.72 -13.39
N ILE A 3 11.13 -3.45 -12.39
CA ILE A 3 9.71 -3.54 -12.06
C ILE A 3 9.41 -2.63 -10.88
N LEU A 4 8.48 -1.69 -11.06
CA LEU A 4 7.87 -0.94 -9.97
C LEU A 4 6.62 -1.69 -9.49
N LEU A 5 6.74 -2.35 -8.35
CA LEU A 5 5.65 -3.12 -7.75
C LEU A 5 4.80 -2.22 -6.85
N VAL A 6 3.48 -2.16 -7.09
CA VAL A 6 2.52 -1.42 -6.26
C VAL A 6 1.68 -2.42 -5.45
N ALA A 7 1.87 -2.48 -4.13
CA ALA A 7 1.30 -3.53 -3.29
C ALA A 7 1.17 -3.11 -1.80
N ASP A 8 0.56 -3.94 -0.94
CA ASP A 8 0.74 -3.82 0.52
C ASP A 8 2.04 -4.52 0.91
N GLY A 9 3.06 -3.77 1.33
CA GLY A 9 4.37 -4.32 1.70
C GLY A 9 4.38 -5.16 2.97
N ARG A 10 3.28 -5.23 3.74
CA ARG A 10 3.15 -6.15 4.88
C ARG A 10 2.52 -7.50 4.49
N SER A 11 2.01 -7.60 3.28
CA SER A 11 1.28 -8.79 2.82
C SER A 11 2.27 -9.93 2.52
N PRO A 12 2.08 -11.14 3.07
CA PRO A 12 2.92 -12.29 2.73
C PRO A 12 2.96 -12.59 1.22
N ILE A 13 1.88 -12.28 0.50
CA ILE A 13 1.83 -12.46 -0.96
C ILE A 13 2.81 -11.51 -1.64
N THR A 14 2.94 -10.27 -1.16
CA THR A 14 3.92 -9.31 -1.70
C THR A 14 5.33 -9.82 -1.51
N HIS A 15 5.66 -10.32 -0.30
CA HIS A 15 6.98 -10.90 -0.04
C HIS A 15 7.31 -12.06 -0.98
N ARG A 16 6.40 -13.04 -1.14
CA ARG A 16 6.64 -14.17 -2.05
C ARG A 16 6.84 -13.75 -3.50
N TRP A 17 6.14 -12.70 -3.94
CA TRP A 17 6.33 -12.13 -5.28
C TRP A 17 7.69 -11.43 -5.40
N LEU A 18 8.10 -10.66 -4.39
CA LEU A 18 9.43 -10.06 -4.36
C LEU A 18 10.52 -11.14 -4.44
N ASP A 19 10.43 -12.18 -3.60
CA ASP A 19 11.37 -13.30 -3.60
C ASP A 19 11.48 -13.92 -5.01
N SER A 20 10.34 -14.13 -5.67
CA SER A 20 10.29 -14.70 -7.02
C SER A 20 10.91 -13.78 -8.07
N LEU A 21 10.61 -12.48 -8.03
CA LEU A 21 11.14 -11.49 -8.98
C LEU A 21 12.65 -11.27 -8.80
N LEU A 22 13.11 -11.23 -7.55
CA LEU A 22 14.52 -11.10 -7.20
C LEU A 22 15.31 -12.37 -7.60
N ALA A 23 14.73 -13.57 -7.40
CA ALA A 23 15.32 -14.83 -7.86
C ALA A 23 15.45 -14.91 -9.39
N LEU A 24 14.58 -14.22 -10.13
CA LEU A 24 14.68 -14.04 -11.59
C LEU A 24 15.66 -12.92 -11.99
N HIS A 25 16.39 -12.34 -11.03
CA HIS A 25 17.35 -11.25 -11.23
C HIS A 25 16.74 -9.97 -11.81
N TYR A 26 15.45 -9.73 -11.55
CA TYR A 26 14.84 -8.43 -11.86
C TYR A 26 15.19 -7.40 -10.80
N GLN A 27 15.34 -6.15 -11.23
CA GLN A 27 15.43 -5.02 -10.32
C GLN A 27 14.01 -4.67 -9.88
N VAL A 28 13.79 -4.51 -8.58
CA VAL A 28 12.45 -4.24 -8.04
C VAL A 28 12.47 -3.02 -7.13
N THR A 29 11.55 -2.09 -7.37
CA THR A 29 11.22 -1.01 -6.44
C THR A 29 9.79 -1.22 -5.93
N LEU A 30 9.57 -1.12 -4.62
CA LEU A 30 8.27 -1.33 -4.01
C LEU A 30 7.60 0.00 -3.65
N VAL A 31 6.38 0.21 -4.14
CA VAL A 31 5.45 1.24 -3.67
C VAL A 31 4.42 0.57 -2.76
N SER A 32 4.59 0.77 -1.45
CA SER A 32 3.73 0.15 -0.44
C SER A 32 2.56 1.04 -0.02
N SER A 33 1.34 0.47 0.02
CA SER A 33 0.15 1.14 0.56
C SER A 33 0.17 1.30 2.10
N HIS A 34 1.10 0.62 2.78
CA HIS A 34 1.27 0.69 4.23
C HIS A 34 2.75 0.78 4.63
N PRO A 35 3.08 1.43 5.76
CA PRO A 35 4.43 1.37 6.31
C PRO A 35 4.84 -0.08 6.60
N CYS A 36 6.04 -0.45 6.19
CA CYS A 36 6.66 -1.74 6.43
C CYS A 36 8.18 -1.54 6.49
N GLU A 37 8.88 -2.51 7.07
CA GLU A 37 10.34 -2.58 6.94
C GLU A 37 10.69 -2.90 5.49
N PRO A 38 11.76 -2.29 4.94
CA PRO A 38 12.18 -2.55 3.57
C PRO A 38 12.58 -4.02 3.41
N PRO A 39 11.90 -4.78 2.52
CA PRO A 39 12.32 -6.14 2.17
C PRO A 39 13.76 -6.16 1.64
N GLU A 40 14.49 -7.23 1.92
CA GLU A 40 15.87 -7.36 1.43
C GLU A 40 15.93 -7.47 -0.10
N GLY A 41 16.99 -6.94 -0.71
CA GLY A 41 17.27 -7.08 -2.14
C GLY A 41 16.51 -6.12 -3.08
N ILE A 42 15.52 -5.36 -2.59
CA ILE A 42 14.86 -4.33 -3.41
C ILE A 42 15.72 -3.06 -3.52
N GLN A 43 15.55 -2.30 -4.62
CA GLN A 43 16.30 -1.05 -4.82
C GLN A 43 15.81 0.09 -3.94
N ALA A 44 14.50 0.21 -3.77
CA ALA A 44 13.90 1.27 -2.98
C ALA A 44 12.50 0.87 -2.49
N LEU A 45 12.10 1.48 -1.36
CA LEU A 45 10.76 1.40 -0.79
C LEU A 45 10.16 2.81 -0.72
N HIS A 46 8.98 2.99 -1.31
CA HIS A 46 8.18 4.20 -1.17
C HIS A 46 6.85 3.89 -0.51
N VAL A 47 6.46 4.63 0.53
CA VAL A 47 5.16 4.44 1.20
C VAL A 47 4.17 5.48 0.71
N VAL A 48 3.12 5.02 0.02
CA VAL A 48 2.01 5.83 -0.50
C VAL A 48 0.70 5.36 0.10
N PRO A 49 0.25 5.96 1.22
CA PRO A 49 -0.84 5.41 2.01
C PRO A 49 -2.23 5.72 1.42
N VAL A 50 -2.64 4.91 0.45
CA VAL A 50 -3.96 4.99 -0.18
C VAL A 50 -5.07 4.37 0.68
N ALA A 51 -6.32 4.73 0.38
CA ALA A 51 -7.54 4.21 0.99
C ALA A 51 -7.63 4.36 2.51
N PHE A 52 -7.09 5.46 3.04
CA PHE A 52 -7.04 5.68 4.49
C PHE A 52 -6.31 4.55 5.24
N SER A 53 -5.33 3.90 4.58
CA SER A 53 -4.54 2.82 5.17
C SER A 53 -3.93 3.20 6.53
N ARG A 54 -3.56 4.48 6.70
CA ARG A 54 -3.08 5.04 7.98
C ARG A 54 -4.11 4.98 9.11
N LEU A 55 -5.40 5.17 8.82
CA LEU A 55 -6.47 5.15 9.82
C LEU A 55 -6.80 3.71 10.27
N THR A 56 -6.57 2.73 9.39
CA THR A 56 -6.71 1.30 9.70
C THR A 56 -5.43 0.65 10.22
N ALA A 57 -4.28 1.31 10.09
CA ALA A 57 -2.98 0.82 10.55
C ALA A 57 -2.83 0.82 12.08
N GLY A 58 -3.77 1.43 12.83
CA GLY A 58 -3.78 1.49 14.30
C GLY A 58 -3.97 0.15 15.03
N GLY A 59 -3.71 -1.00 14.38
CA GLY A 59 -3.90 -2.33 14.97
C GLY A 59 -2.69 -3.26 14.91
N LYS A 60 -1.63 -2.95 14.14
CA LYS A 60 -0.46 -3.85 14.02
C LYS A 60 0.85 -3.06 13.82
N ALA A 61 1.23 -2.31 14.86
CA ALA A 61 2.60 -1.89 15.10
C ALA A 61 2.78 -1.71 16.62
N GLY A 62 3.19 -2.79 17.30
CA GLY A 62 4.05 -2.74 18.49
C GLY A 62 3.71 -1.89 19.72
N GLN A 63 2.50 -1.35 19.94
CA GLN A 63 2.19 -0.65 21.20
C GLN A 63 1.29 -1.46 22.13
N ALA A 64 1.93 -1.96 23.19
CA ALA A 64 1.31 -2.53 24.37
C ALA A 64 0.33 -1.53 25.02
N GLY A 65 -0.83 -2.04 25.46
CA GLY A 65 -1.63 -1.51 26.56
C GLY A 65 -2.14 -0.06 26.45
N ASN A 66 -3.27 0.17 25.77
CA ASN A 66 -4.12 1.32 26.08
C ASN A 66 -5.55 0.87 26.43
N PRO A 67 -6.02 1.02 27.68
CA PRO A 67 -7.33 0.55 28.14
C PRO A 67 -8.52 1.21 27.42
N ARG A 68 -8.30 2.31 26.67
CA ARG A 68 -9.31 2.93 25.79
C ARG A 68 -9.67 2.10 24.54
N SER A 69 -8.99 0.98 24.32
CA SER A 69 -9.19 0.08 23.17
C SER A 69 -10.53 -0.68 23.20
N GLY A 70 -11.08 -0.96 24.39
CA GLY A 70 -12.33 -1.75 24.55
C GLY A 70 -13.58 -1.02 24.05
N LEU A 71 -13.79 0.23 24.48
CA LEU A 71 -14.92 1.07 24.05
C LEU A 71 -14.86 1.39 22.54
N ARG A 72 -13.66 1.71 22.02
CA ARG A 72 -13.45 1.97 20.59
C ARG A 72 -13.71 0.71 19.75
N ARG A 73 -13.33 -0.47 20.23
CA ARG A 73 -13.65 -1.75 19.55
C ARG A 73 -15.15 -2.01 19.48
N GLY A 74 -15.90 -1.70 20.55
CA GLY A 74 -17.35 -1.84 20.59
C GLY A 74 -18.04 -0.95 19.55
N LEU A 75 -17.70 0.33 19.51
CA LEU A 75 -18.25 1.29 18.54
C LEU A 75 -17.88 0.94 17.08
N VAL A 76 -16.62 0.56 16.83
CA VAL A 76 -16.19 0.12 15.49
C VAL A 76 -16.96 -1.14 15.04
N LYS A 77 -17.31 -2.05 15.95
CA LYS A 77 -18.11 -3.23 15.63
C LYS A 77 -19.55 -2.85 15.24
N THR A 78 -20.17 -1.92 15.97
CA THR A 78 -21.56 -1.48 15.70
C THR A 78 -21.66 -0.68 14.40
N PHE A 79 -20.70 0.21 14.12
CA PHE A 79 -20.70 1.04 12.92
C PHE A 79 -19.89 0.46 11.75
N ARG A 80 -19.50 -0.82 11.82
CA ARG A 80 -18.62 -1.46 10.83
C ARG A 80 -19.13 -1.28 9.40
N ASN A 81 -20.43 -1.49 9.16
CA ASN A 81 -21.01 -1.39 7.83
C ASN A 81 -20.98 0.05 7.29
N ALA A 82 -21.28 1.04 8.14
CA ALA A 82 -21.20 2.45 7.77
C ALA A 82 -19.76 2.89 7.49
N LEU A 83 -18.79 2.43 8.30
CA LEU A 83 -17.36 2.73 8.10
C LEU A 83 -16.81 2.06 6.83
N LEU A 84 -17.23 0.84 6.52
CA LEU A 84 -16.87 0.16 5.28
C LEU A 84 -17.48 0.88 4.08
N ALA A 85 -18.77 1.24 4.13
CA ALA A 85 -19.43 2.00 3.08
C ALA A 85 -18.75 3.37 2.85
N ALA A 86 -18.48 4.11 3.92
CA ALA A 86 -17.75 5.37 3.86
C ALA A 86 -16.34 5.17 3.28
N ARG A 87 -15.62 4.12 3.68
CA ARG A 87 -14.31 3.79 3.09
C ARG A 87 -14.43 3.53 1.59
N TYR A 88 -15.40 2.75 1.12
CA TYR A 88 -15.53 2.46 -0.30
C TYR A 88 -15.88 3.71 -1.13
N GLN A 89 -16.70 4.60 -0.59
CA GLN A 89 -17.05 5.86 -1.27
C GLN A 89 -15.91 6.88 -1.22
N LEU A 90 -15.19 6.98 -0.09
CA LEU A 90 -14.20 8.03 0.13
C LEU A 90 -12.77 7.64 -0.25
N ALA A 91 -12.44 6.35 -0.26
CA ALA A 91 -11.08 5.89 -0.52
C ALA A 91 -10.57 6.20 -1.94
N PRO A 92 -11.38 6.20 -3.01
CA PRO A 92 -10.92 6.63 -4.34
C PRO A 92 -10.38 8.05 -4.37
N PHE A 93 -10.90 8.98 -3.54
CA PHE A 93 -10.37 10.35 -3.46
C PHE A 93 -8.94 10.38 -2.95
N SER A 94 -8.58 9.48 -2.03
CA SER A 94 -7.19 9.37 -1.57
C SER A 94 -6.24 8.93 -2.68
N VAL A 95 -6.70 8.12 -3.64
CA VAL A 95 -5.89 7.73 -4.80
C VAL A 95 -5.58 8.95 -5.66
N ARG A 96 -6.61 9.76 -5.96
CA ARG A 96 -6.42 11.01 -6.72
C ARG A 96 -5.50 12.00 -6.01
N TYR A 97 -5.59 12.08 -4.68
CA TYR A 97 -4.69 12.91 -3.86
C TYR A 97 -3.22 12.46 -3.98
N TYR A 98 -2.95 11.16 -3.99
CA TYR A 98 -1.58 10.63 -4.08
C TYR A 98 -1.07 10.43 -5.51
N ALA A 99 -1.90 10.64 -6.54
CA ALA A 99 -1.51 10.46 -7.93
C ALA A 99 -0.29 11.31 -8.37
N PRO A 100 -0.16 12.61 -8.00
CA PRO A 100 1.02 13.40 -8.36
C PRO A 100 2.30 12.82 -7.74
N ARG A 101 2.26 12.46 -6.46
CA ARG A 101 3.38 11.81 -5.76
C ARG A 101 3.76 10.48 -6.39
N PHE A 102 2.78 9.68 -6.81
CA PHE A 102 3.05 8.44 -7.52
C PHE A 102 3.75 8.69 -8.86
N ARG A 103 3.31 9.68 -9.63
CA ARG A 103 3.97 10.07 -10.90
C ARG A 103 5.39 10.57 -10.69
N GLU A 104 5.66 11.32 -9.63
CA GLU A 104 7.01 11.73 -9.25
C GLU A 104 7.91 10.52 -8.98
N ILE A 105 7.41 9.51 -8.24
CA ILE A 105 8.13 8.25 -8.00
C ILE A 105 8.41 7.55 -9.33
N VAL A 106 7.41 7.39 -10.21
CA VAL A 106 7.61 6.76 -11.52
C VAL A 106 8.65 7.52 -12.35
N ALA A 107 8.60 8.85 -12.36
CA ALA A 107 9.56 9.68 -13.11
C ALA A 107 10.99 9.60 -12.56
N GLN A 108 11.16 9.42 -11.26
CA GLN A 108 12.46 9.24 -10.61
C GLN A 108 13.02 7.84 -10.83
N VAL A 109 12.18 6.81 -10.66
CA VAL A 109 12.55 5.40 -10.73
C VAL A 109 12.78 4.97 -12.18
N LYS A 110 11.99 5.50 -13.13
CA LYS A 110 12.00 5.12 -14.55
C LYS A 110 11.91 3.60 -14.78
N PRO A 111 10.88 2.93 -14.23
CA PRO A 111 10.73 1.48 -14.38
C PRO A 111 10.37 1.10 -15.82
N ASP A 112 10.75 -0.12 -16.22
CA ASP A 112 10.33 -0.72 -17.49
C ASP A 112 8.88 -1.22 -17.42
N LEU A 113 8.43 -1.62 -16.21
CA LEU A 113 7.10 -2.15 -15.96
C LEU A 113 6.56 -1.67 -14.61
N VAL A 114 5.34 -1.16 -14.59
CA VAL A 114 4.58 -0.94 -13.36
C VAL A 114 3.59 -2.08 -13.17
N HIS A 115 3.68 -2.78 -12.04
CA HIS A 115 2.79 -3.91 -11.73
C HIS A 115 2.06 -3.71 -10.40
N ALA A 116 0.74 -3.73 -10.43
CA ALA A 116 -0.08 -3.71 -9.22
C ALA A 116 -0.48 -5.13 -8.82
N LEU A 117 -0.08 -5.56 -7.61
CA LEU A 117 -0.28 -6.94 -7.17
C LEU A 117 -1.74 -7.28 -6.86
N ARG A 118 -2.53 -6.28 -6.46
CA ARG A 118 -3.95 -6.44 -6.11
C ARG A 118 -4.78 -5.24 -6.57
N ILE A 119 -6.03 -5.52 -6.91
CA ILE A 119 -7.12 -4.54 -7.07
C ILE A 119 -7.87 -4.54 -5.73
N PRO A 120 -8.18 -3.38 -5.12
CA PRO A 120 -8.63 -2.19 -5.85
C PRO A 120 -7.72 -0.95 -5.81
N PHE A 121 -7.13 -0.58 -4.68
CA PHE A 121 -6.53 0.76 -4.55
C PHE A 121 -5.13 0.85 -5.15
N GLU A 122 -4.33 -0.21 -5.03
CA GLU A 122 -3.02 -0.31 -5.65
C GLU A 122 -3.14 -0.28 -7.18
N GLY A 123 -4.10 -1.02 -7.74
CA GLY A 123 -4.44 -0.95 -9.17
C GLY A 123 -4.89 0.44 -9.62
N MET A 124 -5.80 1.11 -8.88
CA MET A 124 -6.22 2.48 -9.19
C MET A 124 -5.07 3.49 -9.05
N LEU A 125 -4.12 3.29 -8.14
CA LEU A 125 -2.94 4.14 -8.06
C LEU A 125 -2.04 3.92 -9.28
N ALA A 126 -1.77 2.67 -9.62
CA ALA A 126 -0.96 2.29 -10.77
C ALA A 126 -1.58 2.76 -12.11
N SER A 127 -2.90 2.95 -12.21
CA SER A 127 -3.52 3.52 -13.41
C SER A 127 -3.12 4.98 -13.68
N HIS A 128 -2.44 5.65 -12.74
CA HIS A 128 -1.90 6.99 -12.93
C HIS A 128 -0.46 7.00 -13.49
N THR A 129 0.07 5.83 -13.88
CA THR A 129 1.34 5.69 -14.59
C THR A 129 1.29 6.55 -15.86
N PRO A 130 2.26 7.45 -16.09
CA PRO A 130 2.36 8.22 -17.33
C PRO A 130 2.44 7.30 -18.55
N ALA A 131 1.86 7.74 -19.68
CA ALA A 131 1.99 7.08 -20.97
C ALA A 131 3.38 7.29 -21.58
#